data_AF-A0A1W9MD81-F1
#
_entry.id   AF-A0A1W9MD81-F1
#
_cell.length_a   1.000
_cell.length_b   1.000
_cell.length_c   1.000
_cell.angle_alpha   90.00
_cell.angle_beta   90.00
_cell.angle_gamma   90.00
#
_symmetry.space_group_name_H-M   'P 1'
#
loop_
_entity.id
_entity.type
_entity.pdbx_description
1 polymer ?
#
loop_
_entity_poly.entity_id
_entity_poly.type
_entity_poly.pdbx_seq_one_letter_code
_entity_poly.pdbx_strand_id
1 'polypeptide(L)'
;MDLNPEHLTQEIRDNIASGDALKSRLVLDHLAMVDRTWQNRVLFELSRGKPDFTIPLLNHLLTTQPDLCAGLPVVRETLISHLVAYPDMLLRFLGDPTIGDRSILLQTAGELRCEESVPVLMEYLSDCKDTLIIRQIIETLGLIGSAQAVNSLTDYLYSADRALILAATQALGQVGSPTAMHRLAERMGTDVELDLTILSIFADVQDTVSMEKLSDALRSHHAHMRIYAKQELERIGNKAVPVLIERLKDDDEDLLVHVLNVLGEIGDESAVAPVRKLLDAMPKNPNVRFAAYETLSCLPLRKGVYTLTAGLSDPEDHVCTAAARAIDKNYNELLGAGIRNLIRGGGPEARHIVKILVNAQVDNIFIGLAEDEEFQHLAMVYLPHAHKDVREHYAAQLRSHGMTEFAARITSGRDEVGRPKICAVDDSRMILNIYKATLHELGYEPVLFEFPASALDWLMKEKPLMVFTDLNMPEVSGTQLTERLRLRYSPAELPVVMVTTQSDSQDHEAARAAGVNDILIKPFKAESLKAAIDKFKKH
;
A
#
# COMPACT_ATOMS: atom_id res chain seq x y z
N MET A 1 18.83 17.56 58.42
CA MET A 1 17.69 17.81 59.32
C MET A 1 16.69 16.71 59.03
N ASP A 2 16.24 15.99 60.06
CA ASP A 2 15.22 14.97 59.86
C ASP A 2 13.87 15.67 59.63
N LEU A 3 13.27 15.40 58.47
CA LEU A 3 12.12 16.13 57.97
C LEU A 3 10.85 15.51 58.57
N ASN A 4 10.29 16.15 59.61
CA ASN A 4 9.15 15.59 60.36
C ASN A 4 7.90 15.48 59.46
N PRO A 5 7.40 14.26 59.15
CA PRO A 5 6.27 14.09 58.24
C PRO A 5 4.92 14.60 58.79
N GLU A 6 4.76 14.63 60.12
CA GLU A 6 3.60 15.24 60.76
C GLU A 6 3.58 16.75 60.52
N HIS A 7 4.76 17.40 60.56
CA HIS A 7 4.89 18.83 60.30
C HIS A 7 4.54 19.18 58.85
N LEU A 8 4.99 18.39 57.86
CA LEU A 8 4.57 18.58 56.45
C LEU A 8 3.04 18.53 56.30
N THR A 9 2.41 17.54 56.95
CA THR A 9 0.95 17.33 56.86
C THR A 9 0.17 18.47 57.51
N GLN A 10 0.65 18.98 58.65
CA GLN A 10 0.02 20.11 59.33
C GLN A 10 0.26 21.44 58.59
N GLU A 11 1.47 21.65 58.07
CA GLU A 11 1.83 22.85 57.30
C GLU A 11 0.98 22.99 56.02
N ILE A 12 0.65 21.90 55.30
CA ILE A 12 -0.32 21.96 54.19
C ILE A 12 -1.71 22.40 54.67
N ARG A 13 -2.21 21.91 55.81
CA ARG A 13 -3.52 22.34 56.33
C ARG A 13 -3.54 23.82 56.70
N ASP A 14 -2.50 24.30 57.36
CA ASP A 14 -2.40 25.68 57.80
C ASP A 14 -2.22 26.62 56.59
N ASN A 15 -1.51 26.17 55.54
CA ASN A 15 -1.42 26.88 54.27
C ASN A 15 -2.74 26.88 53.47
N ILE A 16 -3.52 25.80 53.48
CA ILE A 16 -4.88 25.78 52.88
C ILE A 16 -5.80 26.77 53.60
N ALA A 17 -5.67 26.90 54.92
CA ALA A 17 -6.45 27.84 55.72
C ALA A 17 -6.04 29.30 55.52
N SER A 18 -4.75 29.57 55.28
CA SER A 18 -4.20 30.92 55.07
C SER A 18 -4.23 31.38 53.61
N GLY A 19 -4.23 30.45 52.65
CA GLY A 19 -4.05 30.72 51.22
C GLY A 19 -2.59 30.77 50.75
N ASP A 20 -1.62 30.38 51.57
CA ASP A 20 -0.19 30.43 51.22
C ASP A 20 0.26 29.31 50.25
N ALA A 21 0.07 29.57 48.96
CA ALA A 21 0.50 28.67 47.89
C ALA A 21 2.03 28.62 47.73
N LEU A 22 2.78 29.66 48.12
CA LEU A 22 4.25 29.67 48.00
C LEU A 22 4.88 28.75 49.05
N LYS A 23 4.44 28.85 50.30
CA LYS A 23 4.86 27.94 51.37
C LYS A 23 4.40 26.50 51.09
N SER A 24 3.27 26.32 50.41
CA SER A 24 2.82 25.00 49.96
C SER A 24 3.69 24.39 48.86
N ARG A 25 4.19 25.18 47.89
CA ARG A 25 5.17 24.70 46.90
C ARG A 25 6.42 24.18 47.61
N LEU A 26 7.00 24.97 48.52
CA LEU A 26 8.18 24.56 49.32
C LEU A 26 7.96 23.28 50.14
N VAL A 27 6.76 23.07 50.67
CA VAL A 27 6.39 21.84 51.40
C VAL A 27 6.28 20.63 50.46
N LEU A 28 5.74 20.83 49.26
CA LEU A 28 5.65 19.79 48.23
C LEU A 28 7.00 19.48 47.56
N ASP A 29 7.92 20.45 47.48
CA ASP A 29 9.28 20.25 46.98
C ASP A 29 10.05 19.20 47.83
N HIS A 30 9.68 19.04 49.11
CA HIS A 30 10.22 18.03 50.01
C HIS A 30 9.41 16.71 50.08
N LEU A 31 8.34 16.54 49.29
CA LEU A 31 7.43 15.38 49.37
C LEU A 31 8.14 14.03 49.09
N ALA A 32 9.13 14.02 48.20
CA ALA A 32 9.97 12.86 47.92
C ALA A 32 10.79 12.35 49.14
N MET A 33 10.96 13.16 50.18
CA MET A 33 11.82 12.85 51.34
C MET A 33 11.11 12.06 52.46
N VAL A 34 9.79 11.84 52.35
CA VAL A 34 9.00 11.08 53.33
C VAL A 34 8.39 9.82 52.73
N ASP A 35 8.04 8.85 53.59
CA ASP A 35 7.50 7.56 53.12
C ASP A 35 6.11 7.68 52.49
N ARG A 36 5.72 6.63 51.75
CA ARG A 36 4.50 6.60 50.94
C ARG A 36 3.21 6.83 51.73
N THR A 37 3.18 6.47 53.01
CA THR A 37 2.03 6.73 53.90
C THR A 37 1.84 8.23 54.09
N TRP A 38 2.94 8.95 54.32
CA TRP A 38 2.93 10.40 54.49
C TRP A 38 2.74 11.14 53.16
N GLN A 39 3.32 10.66 52.06
CA GLN A 39 3.05 11.18 50.72
C GLN A 39 1.54 11.17 50.41
N ASN A 40 0.90 10.00 50.56
CA ASN A 40 -0.55 9.85 50.37
C ASN A 40 -1.34 10.77 51.32
N ARG A 41 -0.88 10.97 52.57
CA ARG A 41 -1.58 11.78 53.58
C ARG A 41 -1.48 13.29 53.32
N VAL A 42 -0.31 13.78 52.92
CA VAL A 42 -0.11 15.17 52.51
C VAL A 42 -0.97 15.49 51.29
N LEU A 43 -1.02 14.57 50.31
CA LEU A 43 -1.87 14.72 49.12
C LEU A 43 -3.37 14.65 49.45
N PHE A 44 -3.80 13.84 50.41
CA PHE A 44 -5.19 13.81 50.88
C PHE A 44 -5.61 15.10 51.61
N GLU A 45 -4.72 15.77 52.33
CA GLU A 45 -5.03 17.10 52.89
C GLU A 45 -5.04 18.15 51.78
N LEU A 46 -4.10 18.10 50.82
CA LEU A 46 -4.06 18.97 49.65
C LEU A 46 -5.34 18.86 48.79
N SER A 47 -5.86 17.65 48.55
CA SER A 47 -7.10 17.42 47.78
C SER A 47 -8.36 17.94 48.47
N ARG A 48 -8.27 18.44 49.72
CA ARG A 48 -9.36 19.10 50.45
C ARG A 48 -9.30 20.63 50.35
N GLY A 49 -8.28 21.19 49.71
CA GLY A 49 -8.18 22.61 49.40
C GLY A 49 -9.17 23.06 48.33
N LYS A 50 -9.32 24.38 48.15
CA LYS A 50 -10.11 24.93 47.04
C LYS A 50 -9.43 24.67 45.69
N PRO A 51 -10.17 24.59 44.56
CA PRO A 51 -9.59 24.46 43.22
C PRO A 51 -8.55 25.53 42.89
N ASP A 52 -8.80 26.80 43.24
CA ASP A 52 -7.86 27.94 43.10
C ASP A 52 -6.45 27.67 43.66
N PHE A 53 -6.40 26.96 44.78
CA PHE A 53 -5.20 26.69 45.54
C PHE A 53 -4.57 25.37 45.11
N THR A 54 -5.42 24.37 44.86
CA THR A 54 -5.01 22.98 44.69
C THR A 54 -4.50 22.68 43.29
N ILE A 55 -5.14 23.21 42.24
CA ILE A 55 -4.77 22.96 40.85
C ILE A 55 -3.33 23.44 40.54
N PRO A 56 -2.89 24.67 40.91
CA PRO A 56 -1.52 25.12 40.68
C PRO A 56 -0.45 24.31 41.42
N LEU A 57 -0.81 23.72 42.58
CA LEU A 57 0.09 22.91 43.40
C LEU A 57 0.23 21.48 42.86
N LEU A 58 -0.86 20.87 42.41
CA LEU A 58 -0.81 19.57 41.71
C LEU A 58 -0.07 19.68 40.37
N ASN A 59 -0.30 20.76 39.60
CA ASN A 59 0.46 21.05 38.39
C ASN A 59 1.97 21.21 38.69
N HIS A 60 2.34 22.02 39.69
CA HIS A 60 3.73 22.19 40.12
C HIS A 60 4.39 20.86 40.50
N LEU A 61 3.70 19.99 41.24
CA LEU A 61 4.26 18.69 41.63
C LEU A 61 4.43 17.74 40.41
N LEU A 62 3.49 17.76 39.47
CA LEU A 62 3.54 16.94 38.25
C LEU A 62 4.65 17.40 37.28
N THR A 63 4.95 18.70 37.21
CA THR A 63 6.04 19.22 36.36
C THR A 63 7.41 19.12 37.01
N THR A 64 7.52 19.36 38.32
CA THR A 64 8.82 19.37 39.04
C THR A 64 9.27 18.00 39.56
N GLN A 65 8.34 17.08 39.84
CA GLN A 65 8.64 15.74 40.38
C GLN A 65 7.92 14.62 39.60
N PRO A 66 8.16 14.48 38.28
CA PRO A 66 7.47 13.51 37.44
C PRO A 66 7.70 12.05 37.88
N ASP A 67 8.92 11.68 38.30
CA ASP A 67 9.24 10.32 38.77
C ASP A 67 8.47 9.95 40.06
N LEU A 68 8.31 10.91 40.98
CA LEU A 68 7.49 10.73 42.18
C LEU A 68 6.01 10.59 41.81
N CYS A 69 5.53 11.42 40.88
CA CYS A 69 4.15 11.39 40.40
C CYS A 69 3.80 10.14 39.59
N ALA A 70 4.73 9.56 38.84
CA ALA A 70 4.57 8.26 38.19
C ALA A 70 4.31 7.15 39.22
N GLY A 71 4.90 7.27 40.42
CA GLY A 71 4.57 6.43 41.56
C GLY A 71 3.21 6.73 42.20
N LEU A 72 2.65 7.94 42.02
CA LEU A 72 1.47 8.50 42.72
C LEU A 72 0.34 8.95 41.75
N PRO A 73 -0.40 8.01 41.11
CA PRO A 73 -1.50 8.33 40.20
C PRO A 73 -2.52 9.33 40.76
N VAL A 74 -2.79 9.27 42.06
CA VAL A 74 -3.71 10.15 42.81
C VAL A 74 -3.45 11.65 42.60
N VAL A 75 -2.21 12.08 42.31
CA VAL A 75 -1.87 13.48 42.01
C VAL A 75 -2.56 13.92 40.71
N ARG A 76 -2.43 13.09 39.65
CA ARG A 76 -3.03 13.33 38.33
C ARG A 76 -4.54 13.12 38.35
N GLU A 77 -5.01 12.09 39.03
CA GLU A 77 -6.44 11.80 39.21
C GLU A 77 -7.17 12.94 39.93
N THR A 78 -6.57 13.51 40.99
CA THR A 78 -7.13 14.66 41.71
C THR A 78 -7.13 15.92 40.84
N LEU A 79 -6.05 16.17 40.08
CA LEU A 79 -5.97 17.31 39.17
C LEU A 79 -7.06 17.24 38.10
N ILE A 80 -7.21 16.09 37.44
CA ILE A 80 -8.26 15.87 36.42
C ILE A 80 -9.65 15.95 37.05
N SER A 81 -9.87 15.35 38.22
CA SER A 81 -11.15 15.42 38.94
C SER A 81 -11.55 16.88 39.24
N HIS A 82 -10.61 17.73 39.67
CA HIS A 82 -10.87 19.15 39.88
C HIS A 82 -11.09 19.93 38.59
N LEU A 83 -10.36 19.64 37.51
CA LEU A 83 -10.54 20.33 36.23
C LEU A 83 -11.85 19.94 35.52
N VAL A 84 -12.28 18.68 35.65
CA VAL A 84 -13.60 18.21 35.18
C VAL A 84 -14.74 18.81 36.01
N ALA A 85 -14.55 18.98 37.33
CA ALA A 85 -15.55 19.60 38.20
C ALA A 85 -15.63 21.13 38.06
N TYR A 86 -14.55 21.78 37.63
CA TYR A 86 -14.44 23.24 37.53
C TYR A 86 -13.69 23.68 36.24
N PRO A 87 -14.27 23.53 35.04
CA PRO A 87 -13.58 23.80 33.76
C PRO A 87 -13.04 25.23 33.62
N ASP A 88 -13.73 26.24 34.17
CA ASP A 88 -13.29 27.64 34.18
C ASP A 88 -11.88 27.83 34.78
N MET A 89 -11.49 26.95 35.71
CA MET A 89 -10.16 26.99 36.33
C MET A 89 -9.06 26.60 35.35
N LEU A 90 -9.34 25.73 34.37
CA LEU A 90 -8.40 25.38 33.31
C LEU A 90 -8.11 26.59 32.43
N LEU A 91 -9.17 27.25 31.97
CA LEU A 91 -9.10 28.47 31.15
C LEU A 91 -8.29 29.56 31.85
N ARG A 92 -8.60 29.81 33.12
CA ARG A 92 -7.90 30.77 33.97
C ARG A 92 -6.42 30.44 34.12
N PHE A 93 -6.05 29.20 34.44
CA PHE A 93 -4.64 28.85 34.69
C PHE A 93 -3.80 28.64 33.43
N LEU A 94 -4.41 28.39 32.28
CA LEU A 94 -3.70 28.47 30.99
C LEU A 94 -3.25 29.92 30.71
N GLY A 95 -4.12 30.91 30.96
CA GLY A 95 -3.79 32.34 30.80
C GLY A 95 -3.01 32.98 31.97
N ASP A 96 -2.91 32.33 33.14
CA ASP A 96 -2.32 32.92 34.34
C ASP A 96 -0.77 32.96 34.26
N PRO A 97 -0.12 34.14 34.28
CA PRO A 97 1.34 34.27 34.17
C PRO A 97 2.10 33.74 35.40
N THR A 98 1.44 33.48 36.53
CA THR A 98 2.05 32.92 37.76
C THR A 98 2.22 31.39 37.73
N ILE A 99 1.64 30.73 36.71
CA ILE A 99 1.93 29.35 36.37
C ILE A 99 3.18 29.34 35.50
N GLY A 100 4.29 28.81 36.04
CA GLY A 100 5.58 28.77 35.36
C GLY A 100 5.56 27.80 34.17
N ASP A 101 5.43 26.51 34.47
CA ASP A 101 5.22 25.46 33.48
C ASP A 101 3.72 25.08 33.40
N ARG A 102 3.17 25.15 32.18
CA ARG A 102 1.77 24.82 31.85
C ARG A 102 1.61 23.44 31.21
N SER A 103 2.69 22.67 31.03
CA SER A 103 2.71 21.41 30.25
C SER A 103 1.57 20.45 30.61
N ILE A 104 1.30 20.27 31.89
CA ILE A 104 0.28 19.36 32.39
C ILE A 104 -1.13 19.93 32.21
N LEU A 105 -1.32 21.25 32.31
CA LEU A 105 -2.59 21.91 31.99
C LEU A 105 -2.90 21.84 30.49
N LEU A 106 -1.89 22.07 29.63
CA LEU A 106 -1.98 21.91 28.18
C LEU A 106 -2.39 20.48 27.82
N GLN A 107 -1.64 19.49 28.31
CA GLN A 107 -1.98 18.08 28.12
C GLN A 107 -3.39 17.74 28.60
N THR A 108 -3.80 18.27 29.77
CA THR A 108 -5.15 17.99 30.32
C THR A 108 -6.25 18.68 29.50
N ALA A 109 -6.02 19.86 28.92
CA ALA A 109 -6.96 20.51 28.00
C ALA A 109 -7.18 19.69 26.71
N GLY A 110 -6.10 19.10 26.18
CA GLY A 110 -6.15 18.13 25.08
C GLY A 110 -6.91 16.86 25.43
N GLU A 111 -6.57 16.21 26.55
CA GLU A 111 -7.22 14.98 27.00
C GLU A 111 -8.71 15.15 27.35
N LEU A 112 -9.11 16.31 27.88
CA LEU A 112 -10.50 16.66 28.16
C LEU A 112 -11.25 17.25 26.96
N ARG A 113 -10.56 17.54 25.85
CA ARG A 113 -11.10 18.21 24.64
C ARG A 113 -11.85 19.51 24.93
N CYS A 114 -11.27 20.36 25.77
CA CYS A 114 -11.89 21.62 26.18
C CYS A 114 -11.86 22.66 25.05
N GLU A 115 -12.88 22.70 24.20
CA GLU A 115 -13.01 23.67 23.10
C GLU A 115 -13.03 25.12 23.59
N GLU A 116 -13.50 25.37 24.81
CA GLU A 116 -13.50 26.70 25.45
C GLU A 116 -12.08 27.24 25.69
N SER A 117 -11.07 26.37 25.72
CA SER A 117 -9.66 26.77 25.87
C SER A 117 -9.03 27.28 24.57
N VAL A 118 -9.59 26.95 23.40
CA VAL A 118 -8.99 27.22 22.08
C VAL A 118 -8.67 28.71 21.86
N PRO A 119 -9.52 29.69 22.24
CA PRO A 119 -9.17 31.11 22.13
C PRO A 119 -7.93 31.50 22.96
N VAL A 120 -7.84 31.04 24.21
CA VAL A 120 -6.71 31.32 25.12
C VAL A 120 -5.43 30.63 24.61
N LEU A 121 -5.56 29.43 24.06
CA LEU A 121 -4.44 28.71 23.46
C LEU A 121 -3.94 29.38 22.17
N MET A 122 -4.82 29.92 21.33
CA MET A 122 -4.42 30.68 20.13
C MET A 122 -3.77 32.03 20.49
N GLU A 123 -4.28 32.73 21.50
CA GLU A 123 -3.65 33.94 22.04
C GLU A 123 -2.22 33.63 22.54
N TYR A 124 -2.08 32.62 23.40
CA TYR A 124 -0.77 32.19 23.92
C TYR A 124 0.18 31.70 22.81
N LEU A 125 -0.32 30.99 21.79
CA LEU A 125 0.44 30.58 20.61
C LEU A 125 1.01 31.77 19.83
N SER A 126 0.26 32.88 19.75
CA SER A 126 0.66 34.07 19.00
C SER A 126 1.73 34.93 19.70
N ASP A 127 1.74 34.97 21.03
CA ASP A 127 2.75 35.69 21.83
C ASP A 127 4.00 34.84 22.13
N CYS A 128 3.90 33.51 22.05
CA CYS A 128 5.01 32.62 22.41
C CYS A 128 6.15 32.65 21.38
N LYS A 129 7.38 32.44 21.88
CA LYS A 129 8.63 32.41 21.08
C LYS A 129 9.48 31.18 21.37
N ASP A 130 9.02 30.31 22.26
CA ASP A 130 9.70 29.06 22.60
C ASP A 130 9.14 27.94 21.73
N THR A 131 9.98 27.38 20.85
CA THR A 131 9.61 26.30 19.93
C THR A 131 9.01 25.08 20.64
N LEU A 132 9.47 24.75 21.86
CA LEU A 132 8.96 23.60 22.61
C LEU A 132 7.51 23.83 23.06
N ILE A 133 7.24 25.04 23.58
CA ILE A 133 5.91 25.43 24.04
C ILE A 133 4.95 25.61 22.84
N ILE A 134 5.40 26.23 21.75
CA ILE A 134 4.65 26.34 20.49
C ILE A 134 4.23 24.95 19.99
N ARG A 135 5.18 23.99 19.95
CA ARG A 135 4.92 22.60 19.54
C ARG A 135 3.86 21.94 20.43
N GLN A 136 3.95 22.14 21.74
CA GLN A 136 3.00 21.57 22.72
C GLN A 136 1.60 22.20 22.63
N ILE A 137 1.49 23.50 22.35
CA ILE A 137 0.19 24.14 22.10
C ILE A 137 -0.43 23.63 20.79
N ILE A 138 0.37 23.46 19.72
CA ILE A 138 -0.07 22.86 18.46
C ILE A 138 -0.60 21.43 18.68
N GLU A 139 0.16 20.59 19.39
CA GLU A 139 -0.29 19.23 19.78
C GLU A 139 -1.58 19.26 20.61
N THR A 140 -1.71 20.22 21.54
CA THR A 140 -2.91 20.38 22.38
C THR A 140 -4.14 20.79 21.56
N LEU A 141 -4.00 21.76 20.65
CA LEU A 141 -5.07 22.19 19.75
C LEU A 141 -5.52 21.06 18.81
N GLY A 142 -4.58 20.23 18.36
CA GLY A 142 -4.88 18.98 17.63
C GLY A 142 -5.73 18.01 18.45
N LEU A 143 -5.32 17.72 19.69
CA LEU A 143 -6.03 16.79 20.58
C LEU A 143 -7.44 17.26 20.96
N ILE A 144 -7.66 18.58 21.09
CA ILE A 144 -8.99 19.16 21.26
C ILE A 144 -9.84 18.94 20.00
N GLY A 145 -9.25 19.07 18.82
CA GLY A 145 -9.91 18.79 17.53
C GLY A 145 -10.84 19.89 17.02
N SER A 146 -10.84 21.08 17.62
CA SER A 146 -11.76 22.16 17.24
C SER A 146 -11.37 22.80 15.90
N ALA A 147 -12.34 22.91 14.99
CA ALA A 147 -12.16 23.54 13.68
C ALA A 147 -11.77 25.03 13.76
N GLN A 148 -11.95 25.68 14.92
CA GLN A 148 -11.52 27.05 15.18
C GLN A 148 -10.00 27.23 15.02
N ALA A 149 -9.21 26.22 15.39
CA ALA A 149 -7.75 26.27 15.37
C ALA A 149 -7.13 26.14 13.96
N VAL A 150 -7.90 25.71 12.95
CA VAL A 150 -7.37 25.28 11.64
C VAL A 150 -6.51 26.34 10.96
N ASN A 151 -6.90 27.62 10.99
CA ASN A 151 -6.12 28.69 10.37
C ASN A 151 -4.77 28.87 11.07
N SER A 152 -4.77 29.01 12.41
CA SER A 152 -3.54 29.16 13.21
C SER A 152 -2.61 27.95 13.11
N LEU A 153 -3.16 26.73 12.98
CA LEU A 153 -2.38 25.51 12.73
C LEU A 153 -1.79 25.49 11.30
N THR A 154 -2.49 26.05 10.31
CA THR A 154 -2.05 26.08 8.90
C THR A 154 -0.75 26.87 8.74
N ASP A 155 -0.59 27.98 9.45
CA ASP A 155 0.62 28.82 9.37
C ASP A 155 1.91 28.03 9.70
N TYR A 156 1.83 27.07 10.62
CA TYR A 156 2.96 26.23 11.01
C TYR A 156 3.31 25.12 10.02
N LEU A 157 2.44 24.77 9.06
CA LEU A 157 2.80 23.88 7.95
C LEU A 157 3.93 24.47 7.07
N TYR A 158 4.08 25.80 7.10
CA TYR A 158 5.09 26.56 6.35
C TYR A 158 6.20 27.12 7.27
N SER A 159 6.32 26.59 8.49
CA SER A 159 7.40 26.90 9.43
C SER A 159 8.78 26.54 8.86
N ALA A 160 9.83 27.20 9.36
CA ALA A 160 11.22 26.81 9.09
C ALA A 160 11.67 25.59 9.94
N ASP A 161 10.89 25.20 10.94
CA ASP A 161 11.21 24.10 11.86
C ASP A 161 10.41 22.82 11.52
N ARG A 162 11.11 21.73 11.18
CA ARG A 162 10.51 20.44 10.81
C ARG A 162 9.65 19.83 11.92
N ALA A 163 9.98 20.05 13.19
CA ALA A 163 9.17 19.55 14.31
C ALA A 163 7.85 20.31 14.45
N LEU A 164 7.83 21.60 14.09
CA LEU A 164 6.59 22.39 14.05
C LEU A 164 5.72 22.03 12.84
N ILE A 165 6.32 21.78 11.66
CA ILE A 165 5.58 21.28 10.49
C ILE A 165 4.89 19.95 10.83
N LEU A 166 5.63 18.98 11.39
CA LEU A 166 5.09 17.66 11.71
C LEU A 166 3.99 17.72 12.78
N ALA A 167 4.18 18.53 13.83
CA ALA A 167 3.15 18.75 14.85
C ALA A 167 1.88 19.39 14.25
N ALA A 168 2.02 20.39 13.39
CA ALA A 168 0.89 21.04 12.71
C ALA A 168 0.16 20.10 11.75
N THR A 169 0.90 19.28 11.01
CA THR A 169 0.35 18.24 10.14
C THR A 169 -0.49 17.24 10.94
N GLN A 170 0.06 16.71 12.04
CA GLN A 170 -0.66 15.78 12.92
C GLN A 170 -1.88 16.44 13.60
N ALA A 171 -1.75 17.69 14.06
CA ALA A 171 -2.85 18.42 14.69
C ALA A 171 -4.01 18.68 13.72
N LEU A 172 -3.74 19.08 12.47
CA LEU A 172 -4.76 19.21 11.43
C LEU A 172 -5.40 17.85 11.07
N GLY A 173 -4.62 16.77 11.11
CA GLY A 173 -5.13 15.40 11.02
C GLY A 173 -6.14 15.06 12.13
N GLN A 174 -5.79 15.37 13.39
CA GLN A 174 -6.64 15.12 14.56
C GLN A 174 -7.91 15.99 14.57
N VAL A 175 -7.85 17.21 14.03
CA VAL A 175 -9.02 18.09 13.81
C VAL A 175 -9.96 17.51 12.75
N GLY A 176 -9.46 16.76 11.76
CA GLY A 176 -10.26 15.95 10.82
C GLY A 176 -11.27 16.70 9.93
N SER A 177 -11.37 18.02 10.03
CA SER A 177 -12.36 18.82 9.29
C SER A 177 -12.03 18.90 7.78
N PRO A 178 -13.02 19.05 6.89
CA PRO A 178 -12.76 19.22 5.45
C PRO A 178 -11.83 20.39 5.14
N THR A 179 -11.93 21.49 5.90
CA THR A 179 -11.00 22.62 5.79
C THR A 179 -9.56 22.21 6.13
N ALA A 180 -9.36 21.43 7.20
CA ALA A 180 -8.05 20.91 7.56
C ALA A 180 -7.50 19.96 6.47
N MET A 181 -8.34 19.09 5.91
CA MET A 181 -7.92 18.17 4.83
C MET A 181 -7.53 18.95 3.56
N HIS A 182 -8.27 20.00 3.20
CA HIS A 182 -7.86 20.92 2.13
C HIS A 182 -6.51 21.60 2.41
N ARG A 183 -6.24 22.05 3.65
CA ARG A 183 -4.94 22.67 4.00
C ARG A 183 -3.77 21.69 3.94
N LEU A 184 -3.99 20.43 4.33
CA LEU A 184 -2.99 19.38 4.13
C LEU A 184 -2.79 19.07 2.64
N ALA A 185 -3.86 19.04 1.83
CA ALA A 185 -3.78 18.82 0.39
C ALA A 185 -3.06 19.96 -0.36
N GLU A 186 -3.27 21.22 0.05
CA GLU A 186 -2.53 22.40 -0.45
C GLU A 186 -1.04 22.37 -0.08
N ARG A 187 -0.67 21.63 0.98
CA ARG A 187 0.71 21.53 1.47
C ARG A 187 1.54 20.47 0.74
N MET A 188 0.92 19.51 0.04
CA MET A 188 1.61 18.39 -0.59
C MET A 188 2.54 18.81 -1.75
N GLY A 189 3.50 17.94 -2.08
CA GLY A 189 4.31 18.03 -3.30
C GLY A 189 5.67 18.72 -3.13
N THR A 190 6.12 18.97 -1.90
CA THR A 190 7.45 19.57 -1.64
C THR A 190 8.44 18.64 -0.95
N ASP A 191 7.95 17.67 -0.19
CA ASP A 191 8.74 16.74 0.62
C ASP A 191 8.00 15.41 0.70
N VAL A 192 8.60 14.38 0.12
CA VAL A 192 8.06 13.01 0.06
C VAL A 192 7.73 12.44 1.44
N GLU A 193 8.55 12.71 2.47
CA GLU A 193 8.28 12.18 3.83
C GLU A 193 7.05 12.85 4.45
N LEU A 194 6.86 14.14 4.17
CA LEU A 194 5.69 14.90 4.60
C LEU A 194 4.44 14.47 3.82
N ASP A 195 4.56 14.27 2.52
CA ASP A 195 3.46 13.82 1.65
C ASP A 195 2.96 12.43 2.06
N LEU A 196 3.85 11.50 2.42
CA LEU A 196 3.47 10.19 2.98
C LEU A 196 2.75 10.33 4.33
N THR A 197 3.19 11.26 5.18
CA THR A 197 2.54 11.58 6.48
C THR A 197 1.15 12.20 6.28
N ILE A 198 0.96 12.99 5.22
CA ILE A 198 -0.34 13.55 4.83
C ILE A 198 -1.25 12.46 4.24
N LEU A 199 -0.72 11.55 3.41
CA LEU A 199 -1.46 10.42 2.86
C LEU A 199 -1.92 9.44 3.95
N SER A 200 -1.14 9.20 5.00
CA SER A 200 -1.58 8.35 6.11
C SER A 200 -2.74 8.99 6.90
N ILE A 201 -2.72 10.31 7.11
CA ILE A 201 -3.84 11.07 7.68
C ILE A 201 -5.09 10.92 6.79
N PHE A 202 -4.95 11.09 5.48
CA PHE A 202 -6.06 10.91 4.54
C PHE A 202 -6.62 9.48 4.55
N ALA A 203 -5.77 8.46 4.71
CA ALA A 203 -6.20 7.07 4.77
C ALA A 203 -7.00 6.72 6.04
N ASP A 204 -6.83 7.49 7.12
CA ASP A 204 -7.61 7.33 8.35
C ASP A 204 -8.83 8.28 8.43
N VAL A 205 -8.76 9.49 7.88
CA VAL A 205 -9.89 10.46 7.85
C VAL A 205 -10.95 10.08 6.81
N GLN A 206 -10.55 9.59 5.64
CA GLN A 206 -11.45 8.97 4.65
C GLN A 206 -12.59 9.88 4.11
N ASP A 207 -12.41 11.20 4.13
CA ASP A 207 -13.34 12.16 3.52
C ASP A 207 -13.12 12.29 1.99
N THR A 208 -13.96 13.07 1.30
CA THR A 208 -13.88 13.22 -0.16
C THR A 208 -12.51 13.72 -0.64
N VAL A 209 -11.95 14.72 0.06
CA VAL A 209 -10.64 15.31 -0.28
C VAL A 209 -9.53 14.30 -0.08
N SER A 210 -9.57 13.58 1.04
CA SER A 210 -8.65 12.51 1.39
C SER A 210 -8.65 11.39 0.33
N MET A 211 -9.83 10.92 -0.07
CA MET A 211 -10.00 9.88 -1.08
C MET A 211 -9.52 10.31 -2.46
N GLU A 212 -9.83 11.55 -2.87
CA GLU A 212 -9.31 12.11 -4.12
C GLU A 212 -7.79 12.16 -4.11
N LYS A 213 -7.15 12.65 -3.03
CA LYS A 213 -5.69 12.76 -2.94
C LYS A 213 -4.97 11.41 -2.84
N LEU A 214 -5.56 10.41 -2.16
CA LEU A 214 -5.08 9.03 -2.22
C LEU A 214 -5.15 8.46 -3.64
N SER A 215 -6.26 8.71 -4.36
CA SER A 215 -6.39 8.26 -5.76
C SER A 215 -5.43 8.98 -6.72
N ASP A 216 -5.14 10.26 -6.49
CA ASP A 216 -4.16 11.02 -7.26
C ASP A 216 -2.72 10.56 -7.00
N ALA A 217 -2.39 10.08 -5.79
CA ALA A 217 -1.06 9.59 -5.46
C ALA A 217 -0.66 8.33 -6.26
N LEU A 218 -1.61 7.60 -6.85
CA LEU A 218 -1.35 6.54 -7.84
C LEU A 218 -0.66 7.06 -9.12
N ARG A 219 -0.75 8.37 -9.42
CA ARG A 219 -0.02 9.03 -10.53
C ARG A 219 1.42 9.42 -10.19
N SER A 220 1.82 9.40 -8.91
CA SER A 220 3.09 9.99 -8.49
C SER A 220 4.27 9.33 -9.21
N HIS A 221 5.20 10.11 -9.76
CA HIS A 221 6.43 9.57 -10.35
C HIS A 221 7.24 8.74 -9.35
N HIS A 222 7.12 9.03 -8.05
CA HIS A 222 7.77 8.29 -6.98
C HIS A 222 7.09 6.94 -6.69
N ALA A 223 7.77 5.84 -7.02
CA ALA A 223 7.22 4.49 -6.91
C ALA A 223 6.73 4.14 -5.50
N HIS A 224 7.42 4.57 -4.44
CA HIS A 224 7.00 4.33 -3.05
C HIS A 224 5.68 5.05 -2.70
N MET A 225 5.38 6.21 -3.29
CA MET A 225 4.08 6.88 -3.11
C MET A 225 2.96 6.11 -3.80
N ARG A 226 3.21 5.59 -5.02
CA ARG A 226 2.24 4.73 -5.74
C ARG A 226 1.94 3.43 -4.97
N ILE A 227 2.99 2.80 -4.43
CA ILE A 227 2.88 1.58 -3.61
C ILE A 227 2.11 1.86 -2.32
N TYR A 228 2.42 2.96 -1.61
CA TYR A 228 1.72 3.34 -0.40
C TYR A 228 0.24 3.64 -0.66
N ALA A 229 -0.05 4.42 -1.71
CA ALA A 229 -1.42 4.70 -2.13
C ALA A 229 -2.20 3.42 -2.52
N LYS A 230 -1.59 2.46 -3.25
CA LYS A 230 -2.18 1.13 -3.52
C LYS A 230 -2.58 0.44 -2.21
N GLN A 231 -1.63 0.30 -1.28
CA GLN A 231 -1.83 -0.40 -0.02
C GLN A 231 -2.90 0.23 0.88
N GLU A 232 -2.95 1.57 0.96
CA GLU A 232 -3.95 2.28 1.75
C GLU A 232 -5.34 2.21 1.12
N LEU A 233 -5.47 2.35 -0.20
CA LEU A 233 -6.75 2.19 -0.90
C LEU A 233 -7.30 0.76 -0.77
N GLU A 234 -6.43 -0.24 -0.76
CA GLU A 234 -6.79 -1.65 -0.48
C GLU A 234 -7.22 -1.86 0.97
N ARG A 235 -6.51 -1.27 1.96
CA ARG A 235 -6.91 -1.28 3.38
C ARG A 235 -8.28 -0.64 3.61
N ILE A 236 -8.59 0.42 2.87
CA ILE A 236 -9.86 1.15 2.89
C ILE A 236 -10.99 0.32 2.24
N GLY A 237 -10.67 -0.54 1.27
CA GLY A 237 -11.60 -1.46 0.64
C GLY A 237 -12.76 -0.76 -0.08
N ASN A 238 -13.98 -1.26 0.10
CA ASN A 238 -15.18 -0.85 -0.64
C ASN A 238 -15.47 0.66 -0.59
N LYS A 239 -14.98 1.40 0.43
CA LYS A 239 -15.09 2.87 0.50
C LYS A 239 -14.28 3.60 -0.58
N ALA A 240 -13.18 3.03 -1.07
CA ALA A 240 -12.34 3.64 -2.12
C ALA A 240 -12.93 3.42 -3.54
N VAL A 241 -13.78 2.41 -3.70
CA VAL A 241 -14.32 1.98 -5.00
C VAL A 241 -15.04 3.11 -5.76
N PRO A 242 -15.86 3.99 -5.14
CA PRO A 242 -16.47 5.12 -5.84
C PRO A 242 -15.48 6.11 -6.45
N VAL A 243 -14.40 6.49 -5.75
CA VAL A 243 -13.40 7.43 -6.31
C VAL A 243 -12.57 6.76 -7.40
N LEU A 244 -12.23 5.48 -7.24
CA LEU A 244 -11.54 4.68 -8.24
C LEU A 244 -12.38 4.52 -9.53
N ILE A 245 -13.69 4.28 -9.40
CA ILE A 245 -14.63 4.23 -10.55
C ILE A 245 -14.69 5.58 -11.29
N GLU A 246 -14.56 6.71 -10.59
CA GLU A 246 -14.48 8.03 -11.23
C GLU A 246 -13.14 8.24 -11.94
N ARG A 247 -12.00 7.78 -11.38
CA ARG A 247 -10.68 7.79 -12.05
C ARG A 247 -10.63 6.93 -13.32
N LEU A 248 -11.50 5.92 -13.49
CA LEU A 248 -11.60 5.14 -14.75
C LEU A 248 -12.05 5.95 -15.99
N LYS A 249 -12.29 7.26 -15.84
CA LYS A 249 -12.66 8.20 -16.92
C LYS A 249 -11.49 9.06 -17.40
N ASP A 250 -10.34 8.98 -16.74
CA ASP A 250 -9.17 9.81 -17.05
C ASP A 250 -8.40 9.25 -18.27
N ASP A 251 -7.85 10.13 -19.11
CA ASP A 251 -7.05 9.76 -20.31
C ASP A 251 -5.63 9.23 -19.99
N ASP A 252 -5.33 9.05 -18.70
CA ASP A 252 -4.01 8.69 -18.15
C ASP A 252 -3.85 7.16 -18.10
N GLU A 253 -3.23 6.58 -19.13
CA GLU A 253 -3.17 5.13 -19.31
C GLU A 253 -2.39 4.40 -18.20
N ASP A 254 -1.38 5.03 -17.59
CA ASP A 254 -0.62 4.44 -16.48
C ASP A 254 -1.41 4.50 -15.16
N LEU A 255 -2.15 5.60 -14.91
CA LEU A 255 -3.14 5.63 -13.83
C LEU A 255 -4.19 4.54 -14.01
N LEU A 256 -4.76 4.39 -15.22
CA LEU A 256 -5.82 3.41 -15.46
C LEU A 256 -5.36 2.00 -15.08
N VAL A 257 -4.12 1.61 -15.41
CA VAL A 257 -3.53 0.33 -14.96
C VAL A 257 -3.46 0.25 -13.43
N HIS A 258 -2.99 1.29 -12.75
CA HIS A 258 -2.92 1.31 -11.28
C HIS A 258 -4.32 1.23 -10.61
N VAL A 259 -5.30 1.98 -11.12
CA VAL A 259 -6.69 2.00 -10.61
C VAL A 259 -7.39 0.67 -10.83
N LEU A 260 -7.21 0.06 -12.01
CA LEU A 260 -7.75 -1.26 -12.32
C LEU A 260 -7.21 -2.33 -11.36
N ASN A 261 -5.89 -2.35 -11.15
CA ASN A 261 -5.27 -3.27 -10.20
C ASN A 261 -5.87 -3.14 -8.79
N VAL A 262 -5.98 -1.92 -8.24
CA VAL A 262 -6.60 -1.67 -6.92
C VAL A 262 -8.05 -2.15 -6.87
N LEU A 263 -8.85 -1.89 -7.91
CA LEU A 263 -10.24 -2.37 -8.00
C LEU A 263 -10.33 -3.91 -8.04
N GLY A 264 -9.37 -4.57 -8.68
CA GLY A 264 -9.28 -6.04 -8.73
C GLY A 264 -8.96 -6.66 -7.37
N GLU A 265 -8.05 -6.05 -6.62
CA GLU A 265 -7.62 -6.53 -5.28
C GLU A 265 -8.71 -6.27 -4.22
N ILE A 266 -9.50 -5.18 -4.34
CA ILE A 266 -10.65 -4.89 -3.47
C ILE A 266 -11.84 -5.83 -3.74
N GLY A 267 -12.03 -6.31 -4.99
CA GLY A 267 -13.02 -7.35 -5.31
C GLY A 267 -14.49 -6.92 -5.41
N ASP A 268 -14.82 -5.62 -5.35
CA ASP A 268 -16.20 -5.13 -5.25
C ASP A 268 -17.01 -5.22 -6.57
N GLU A 269 -18.20 -5.84 -6.51
CA GLU A 269 -19.07 -6.08 -7.67
C GLU A 269 -19.49 -4.80 -8.42
N SER A 270 -19.53 -3.64 -7.75
CA SER A 270 -19.90 -2.37 -8.39
C SER A 270 -18.89 -1.91 -9.45
N ALA A 271 -17.64 -2.37 -9.39
CA ALA A 271 -16.62 -2.09 -10.39
C ALA A 271 -16.83 -2.83 -11.73
N VAL A 272 -17.63 -3.91 -11.76
CA VAL A 272 -17.82 -4.76 -12.96
C VAL A 272 -18.39 -3.98 -14.15
N ALA A 273 -19.36 -3.08 -13.93
CA ALA A 273 -19.98 -2.31 -15.00
C ALA A 273 -19.06 -1.19 -15.54
N PRO A 274 -18.42 -0.36 -14.69
CA PRO A 274 -17.39 0.59 -15.11
C PRO A 274 -16.23 -0.04 -15.89
N VAL A 275 -15.64 -1.14 -15.40
CA VAL A 275 -14.49 -1.78 -16.07
C VAL A 275 -14.87 -2.37 -17.43
N ARG A 276 -16.09 -2.90 -17.58
CA ARG A 276 -16.61 -3.28 -18.90
C ARG A 276 -16.84 -2.09 -19.82
N LYS A 277 -17.40 -0.99 -19.31
CA LYS A 277 -17.58 0.23 -20.10
C LYS A 277 -16.24 0.81 -20.59
N LEU A 278 -15.17 0.65 -19.81
CA LEU A 278 -13.81 0.98 -20.25
C LEU A 278 -13.36 0.08 -21.41
N LEU A 279 -13.57 -1.24 -21.32
CA LEU A 279 -13.27 -2.16 -22.44
C LEU A 279 -14.13 -1.88 -23.69
N ASP A 280 -15.42 -1.57 -23.53
CA ASP A 280 -16.34 -1.20 -24.62
C ASP A 280 -15.88 0.06 -25.37
N ALA A 281 -15.08 0.92 -24.73
CA ALA A 281 -14.46 2.10 -25.35
C ALA A 281 -13.19 1.78 -26.17
N MET A 282 -12.74 0.53 -26.19
CA MET A 282 -11.58 0.02 -26.94
C MET A 282 -10.29 0.84 -26.71
N PRO A 283 -9.78 0.93 -25.46
CA PRO A 283 -8.60 1.74 -25.13
C PRO A 283 -7.37 1.19 -25.86
N LYS A 284 -6.57 2.12 -26.43
CA LYS A 284 -5.49 1.81 -27.38
C LYS A 284 -4.38 1.00 -26.74
N ASN A 285 -3.96 1.40 -25.55
CA ASN A 285 -2.90 0.75 -24.81
C ASN A 285 -3.33 -0.65 -24.31
N PRO A 286 -2.59 -1.71 -24.67
CA PRO A 286 -2.97 -3.07 -24.31
C PRO A 286 -2.78 -3.36 -22.82
N ASN A 287 -1.91 -2.64 -22.10
CA ASN A 287 -1.76 -2.81 -20.65
C ASN A 287 -3.05 -2.41 -19.91
N VAL A 288 -3.78 -1.41 -20.40
CA VAL A 288 -5.12 -1.04 -19.87
C VAL A 288 -6.15 -2.14 -20.13
N ARG A 289 -6.16 -2.73 -21.34
CA ARG A 289 -7.07 -3.85 -21.66
C ARG A 289 -6.73 -5.11 -20.84
N PHE A 290 -5.45 -5.44 -20.73
CA PHE A 290 -4.93 -6.52 -19.89
C PHE A 290 -5.34 -6.36 -18.43
N ALA A 291 -5.07 -5.19 -17.83
CA ALA A 291 -5.43 -4.90 -16.45
C ALA A 291 -6.95 -4.96 -16.24
N ALA A 292 -7.77 -4.52 -17.20
CA ALA A 292 -9.22 -4.62 -17.13
C ALA A 292 -9.73 -6.07 -17.18
N TYR A 293 -9.08 -6.96 -17.95
CA TYR A 293 -9.41 -8.39 -17.93
C TYR A 293 -8.95 -9.09 -16.65
N GLU A 294 -7.73 -8.85 -16.15
CA GLU A 294 -7.32 -9.41 -14.84
C GLU A 294 -8.14 -8.83 -13.68
N THR A 295 -8.60 -7.58 -13.76
CA THR A 295 -9.59 -7.02 -12.82
C THR A 295 -10.90 -7.82 -12.85
N LEU A 296 -11.48 -8.03 -14.04
CA LEU A 296 -12.69 -8.84 -14.21
C LEU A 296 -12.47 -10.33 -13.86
N SER A 297 -11.22 -10.80 -13.82
CA SER A 297 -10.81 -12.11 -13.31
C SER A 297 -10.91 -12.20 -11.78
N CYS A 298 -10.87 -11.08 -11.05
CA CYS A 298 -11.01 -11.04 -9.59
C CYS A 298 -12.42 -10.63 -9.11
N LEU A 299 -13.21 -9.95 -9.97
CA LEU A 299 -14.57 -9.51 -9.64
C LEU A 299 -15.65 -10.59 -9.84
N PRO A 300 -16.74 -10.61 -9.05
CA PRO A 300 -17.83 -11.59 -9.18
C PRO A 300 -18.79 -11.29 -10.35
N LEU A 301 -18.63 -11.99 -11.48
CA LEU A 301 -19.34 -11.66 -12.73
C LEU A 301 -20.74 -12.33 -12.87
N ARG A 302 -21.75 -11.88 -12.10
CA ARG A 302 -23.09 -12.49 -12.12
C ARG A 302 -23.88 -12.42 -13.44
N LYS A 303 -23.53 -11.47 -14.33
CA LYS A 303 -24.28 -11.17 -15.57
C LYS A 303 -23.32 -10.76 -16.69
N GLY A 304 -23.77 -10.89 -17.95
CA GLY A 304 -23.07 -10.33 -19.12
C GLY A 304 -21.69 -10.92 -19.42
N VAL A 305 -21.34 -12.07 -18.82
CA VAL A 305 -19.99 -12.67 -18.93
C VAL A 305 -19.60 -12.98 -20.37
N TYR A 306 -20.58 -13.22 -21.25
CA TYR A 306 -20.36 -13.45 -22.68
C TYR A 306 -19.65 -12.29 -23.40
N THR A 307 -19.63 -11.06 -22.87
CA THR A 307 -18.87 -9.97 -23.52
C THR A 307 -17.36 -10.15 -23.39
N LEU A 308 -16.88 -10.94 -22.42
CA LEU A 308 -15.46 -11.22 -22.25
C LEU A 308 -14.85 -11.94 -23.45
N THR A 309 -15.63 -12.72 -24.22
CA THR A 309 -15.09 -13.52 -25.33
C THR A 309 -14.54 -12.64 -26.45
N ALA A 310 -14.90 -11.35 -26.52
CA ALA A 310 -14.29 -10.40 -27.45
C ALA A 310 -12.77 -10.24 -27.22
N GLY A 311 -12.30 -10.38 -25.97
CA GLY A 311 -10.89 -10.31 -25.62
C GLY A 311 -10.05 -11.48 -26.14
N LEU A 312 -10.67 -12.59 -26.56
CA LEU A 312 -9.94 -13.70 -27.21
C LEU A 312 -9.47 -13.36 -28.63
N SER A 313 -10.05 -12.32 -29.25
CA SER A 313 -9.71 -11.81 -30.58
C SER A 313 -8.93 -10.48 -30.52
N ASP A 314 -8.28 -10.17 -29.39
CA ASP A 314 -7.44 -8.98 -29.26
C ASP A 314 -6.16 -9.11 -30.13
N PRO A 315 -5.61 -8.03 -30.72
CA PRO A 315 -4.34 -8.08 -31.46
C PRO A 315 -3.09 -8.42 -30.62
N GLU A 316 -3.23 -8.64 -29.32
CA GLU A 316 -2.14 -8.79 -28.36
C GLU A 316 -2.31 -10.05 -27.48
N ASP A 317 -1.49 -11.09 -27.72
CA ASP A 317 -1.56 -12.41 -27.06
C ASP A 317 -1.73 -12.37 -25.53
N HIS A 318 -1.10 -11.41 -24.84
CA HIS A 318 -1.18 -11.26 -23.39
C HIS A 318 -2.58 -10.78 -22.92
N VAL A 319 -3.24 -9.89 -23.68
CA VAL A 319 -4.62 -9.48 -23.45
C VAL A 319 -5.56 -10.67 -23.68
N CYS A 320 -5.33 -11.45 -24.75
CA CYS A 320 -6.07 -12.69 -25.00
C CYS A 320 -5.91 -13.70 -23.85
N THR A 321 -4.72 -13.79 -23.26
CA THR A 321 -4.42 -14.66 -22.12
C THR A 321 -5.13 -14.21 -20.84
N ALA A 322 -5.21 -12.90 -20.57
CA ALA A 322 -5.98 -12.33 -19.46
C ALA A 322 -7.50 -12.55 -19.66
N ALA A 323 -8.00 -12.29 -20.86
CA ALA A 323 -9.40 -12.53 -21.21
C ALA A 323 -9.78 -14.02 -21.04
N ALA A 324 -8.93 -14.93 -21.52
CA ALA A 324 -9.12 -16.38 -21.31
C ALA A 324 -9.26 -16.74 -19.83
N ARG A 325 -8.41 -16.20 -18.95
CA ARG A 325 -8.46 -16.45 -17.49
C ARG A 325 -9.72 -15.89 -16.83
N ALA A 326 -10.12 -14.67 -17.20
CA ALA A 326 -11.35 -14.06 -16.71
C ALA A 326 -12.60 -14.86 -17.13
N ILE A 327 -12.60 -15.42 -18.33
CA ILE A 327 -13.62 -16.34 -18.83
C ILE A 327 -13.60 -17.67 -18.05
N ASP A 328 -12.41 -18.23 -17.80
CA ASP A 328 -12.24 -19.56 -17.21
C ASP A 328 -12.73 -19.65 -15.77
N LYS A 329 -12.42 -18.65 -14.94
CA LYS A 329 -12.95 -18.53 -13.56
C LYS A 329 -14.47 -18.40 -13.52
N ASN A 330 -15.09 -17.91 -14.59
CA ASN A 330 -16.53 -17.65 -14.69
C ASN A 330 -17.23 -18.60 -15.69
N TYR A 331 -16.58 -19.72 -16.05
CA TYR A 331 -16.99 -20.58 -17.16
C TYR A 331 -18.40 -21.18 -16.99
N ASN A 332 -19.13 -21.27 -18.11
CA ASN A 332 -20.47 -21.85 -18.19
C ASN A 332 -20.83 -22.14 -19.65
N GLU A 333 -21.92 -22.87 -19.90
CA GLU A 333 -22.31 -23.28 -21.27
C GLU A 333 -22.57 -22.14 -22.26
N LEU A 334 -22.94 -20.93 -21.80
CA LEU A 334 -23.09 -19.78 -22.71
C LEU A 334 -21.72 -19.26 -23.18
N LEU A 335 -20.71 -19.31 -22.32
CA LEU A 335 -19.32 -19.04 -22.70
C LEU A 335 -18.75 -20.14 -23.58
N GLY A 336 -18.98 -21.41 -23.24
CA GLY A 336 -18.62 -22.56 -24.07
C GLY A 336 -19.20 -22.45 -25.48
N ALA A 337 -20.50 -22.18 -25.60
CA ALA A 337 -21.15 -21.93 -26.88
C ALA A 337 -20.60 -20.70 -27.61
N GLY A 338 -20.25 -19.62 -26.89
CA GLY A 338 -19.57 -18.44 -27.44
C GLY A 338 -18.21 -18.78 -28.08
N ILE A 339 -17.36 -19.51 -27.35
CA ILE A 339 -16.03 -19.92 -27.85
C ILE A 339 -16.17 -20.92 -29.01
N ARG A 340 -17.09 -21.90 -28.91
CA ARG A 340 -17.44 -22.83 -30.02
C ARG A 340 -17.94 -22.11 -31.29
N ASN A 341 -18.44 -20.88 -31.18
CA ASN A 341 -18.76 -20.05 -32.35
C ASN A 341 -17.52 -19.32 -32.92
N LEU A 342 -16.61 -18.84 -32.06
CA LEU A 342 -15.38 -18.15 -32.48
C LEU A 342 -14.36 -19.08 -33.14
N ILE A 343 -14.23 -20.33 -32.67
CA ILE A 343 -13.28 -21.30 -33.25
C ILE A 343 -13.80 -22.00 -34.53
N ARG A 344 -15.04 -21.70 -34.96
CA ARG A 344 -15.72 -22.45 -36.03
C ARG A 344 -15.10 -22.19 -37.41
N GLY A 345 -14.88 -23.27 -38.16
CA GLY A 345 -14.32 -23.23 -39.52
C GLY A 345 -12.79 -23.20 -39.58
N GLY A 346 -12.10 -23.47 -38.48
CA GLY A 346 -10.65 -23.75 -38.42
C GLY A 346 -9.71 -22.65 -38.95
N GLY A 347 -10.18 -21.40 -38.99
CA GLY A 347 -9.47 -20.26 -39.55
C GLY A 347 -8.15 -19.90 -38.85
N PRO A 348 -7.40 -18.89 -39.35
CA PRO A 348 -6.21 -18.38 -38.67
C PRO A 348 -6.52 -17.87 -37.26
N GLU A 349 -7.63 -17.15 -37.09
CA GLU A 349 -8.11 -16.62 -35.81
C GLU A 349 -8.52 -17.76 -34.85
N ALA A 350 -9.34 -18.71 -35.31
CA ALA A 350 -9.71 -19.91 -34.53
C ALA A 350 -8.48 -20.67 -33.99
N ARG A 351 -7.44 -20.84 -34.83
CA ARG A 351 -6.17 -21.45 -34.43
C ARG A 351 -5.40 -20.62 -33.40
N HIS A 352 -5.39 -19.29 -33.54
CA HIS A 352 -4.80 -18.40 -32.54
C HIS A 352 -5.56 -18.48 -31.20
N ILE A 353 -6.89 -18.43 -31.20
CA ILE A 353 -7.71 -18.56 -29.99
C ILE A 353 -7.40 -19.89 -29.28
N VAL A 354 -7.42 -21.02 -29.98
CA VAL A 354 -7.12 -22.32 -29.36
C VAL A 354 -5.67 -22.41 -28.86
N LYS A 355 -4.70 -21.77 -29.55
CA LYS A 355 -3.32 -21.62 -29.05
C LYS A 355 -3.30 -20.86 -27.71
N ILE A 356 -3.98 -19.72 -27.62
CA ILE A 356 -4.06 -18.93 -26.39
C ILE A 356 -4.67 -19.76 -25.26
N LEU A 357 -5.80 -20.45 -25.50
CA LEU A 357 -6.45 -21.28 -24.47
C LEU A 357 -5.52 -22.38 -23.94
N VAL A 358 -4.79 -23.08 -24.82
CA VAL A 358 -3.81 -24.10 -24.41
C VAL A 358 -2.63 -23.51 -23.64
N ASN A 359 -2.12 -22.35 -24.04
CA ASN A 359 -0.96 -21.72 -23.39
C ASN A 359 -1.32 -21.01 -22.06
N ALA A 360 -2.56 -20.51 -21.93
CA ALA A 360 -3.05 -19.80 -20.75
C ALA A 360 -3.26 -20.70 -19.52
N GLN A 361 -3.35 -22.02 -19.72
CA GLN A 361 -3.70 -23.03 -18.71
C GLN A 361 -5.08 -22.76 -18.08
N VAL A 362 -6.09 -22.69 -18.96
CA VAL A 362 -7.50 -22.47 -18.60
C VAL A 362 -8.28 -23.78 -18.63
N ASP A 363 -8.51 -24.35 -17.45
CA ASP A 363 -8.93 -25.74 -17.28
C ASP A 363 -10.42 -25.96 -17.51
N ASN A 364 -11.27 -25.04 -17.04
CA ASN A 364 -12.72 -25.14 -17.19
C ASN A 364 -13.13 -24.96 -18.66
N ILE A 365 -12.50 -24.02 -19.37
CA ILE A 365 -12.67 -23.86 -20.81
C ILE A 365 -12.16 -25.09 -21.54
N PHE A 366 -10.95 -25.58 -21.22
CA PHE A 366 -10.37 -26.72 -21.93
C PHE A 366 -11.24 -27.98 -21.84
N ILE A 367 -11.69 -28.34 -20.63
CA ILE A 367 -12.58 -29.49 -20.44
C ILE A 367 -13.97 -29.23 -21.00
N GLY A 368 -14.53 -28.03 -20.82
CA GLY A 368 -15.83 -27.62 -21.35
C GLY A 368 -15.91 -27.54 -22.89
N LEU A 369 -14.76 -27.58 -23.57
CA LEU A 369 -14.64 -27.67 -25.03
C LEU A 369 -14.14 -29.04 -25.53
N ALA A 370 -13.68 -29.94 -24.65
CA ALA A 370 -12.99 -31.16 -25.08
C ALA A 370 -13.88 -32.21 -25.79
N GLU A 371 -15.21 -32.10 -25.71
CA GLU A 371 -16.14 -32.89 -26.54
C GLU A 371 -16.28 -32.37 -27.98
N ASP A 372 -15.84 -31.14 -28.26
CA ASP A 372 -16.00 -30.51 -29.58
C ASP A 372 -14.89 -30.99 -30.55
N GLU A 373 -15.29 -31.63 -31.66
CA GLU A 373 -14.36 -32.22 -32.64
C GLU A 373 -13.44 -31.16 -33.29
N GLU A 374 -13.94 -29.94 -33.49
CA GLU A 374 -13.17 -28.85 -34.09
C GLU A 374 -12.17 -28.29 -33.08
N PHE A 375 -12.56 -28.13 -31.81
CA PHE A 375 -11.61 -27.84 -30.72
C PHE A 375 -10.53 -28.91 -30.62
N GLN A 376 -10.87 -30.20 -30.60
CA GLN A 376 -9.87 -31.27 -30.55
C GLN A 376 -8.90 -31.22 -31.73
N HIS A 377 -9.40 -31.02 -32.95
CA HIS A 377 -8.58 -30.91 -34.15
C HIS A 377 -7.60 -29.74 -34.07
N LEU A 378 -8.08 -28.55 -33.66
CA LEU A 378 -7.27 -27.35 -33.50
C LEU A 378 -6.24 -27.49 -32.37
N ALA A 379 -6.65 -28.03 -31.22
CA ALA A 379 -5.79 -28.23 -30.06
C ALA A 379 -4.66 -29.23 -30.34
N MET A 380 -4.93 -30.27 -31.14
CA MET A 380 -3.92 -31.24 -31.59
C MET A 380 -2.86 -30.68 -32.54
N VAL A 381 -3.02 -29.47 -33.08
CA VAL A 381 -1.93 -28.76 -33.78
C VAL A 381 -0.85 -28.29 -32.78
N TYR A 382 -1.28 -27.87 -31.58
CA TYR A 382 -0.41 -27.22 -30.59
C TYR A 382 0.04 -28.17 -29.47
N LEU A 383 -0.88 -28.95 -28.89
CA LEU A 383 -0.61 -29.77 -27.70
C LEU A 383 0.57 -30.75 -27.85
N PRO A 384 0.77 -31.47 -28.99
CA PRO A 384 1.95 -32.34 -29.15
C PRO A 384 3.29 -31.59 -29.13
N HIS A 385 3.27 -30.28 -29.40
CA HIS A 385 4.42 -29.37 -29.41
C HIS A 385 4.51 -28.49 -28.15
N ALA A 386 3.55 -28.60 -27.22
CA ALA A 386 3.58 -27.92 -25.94
C ALA A 386 4.58 -28.60 -24.99
N HIS A 387 5.05 -27.84 -23.99
CA HIS A 387 5.96 -28.36 -22.96
C HIS A 387 5.33 -29.56 -22.22
N LYS A 388 6.15 -30.56 -21.90
CA LYS A 388 5.72 -31.86 -21.34
C LYS A 388 4.68 -31.72 -20.23
N ASP A 389 4.94 -30.92 -19.20
CA ASP A 389 4.03 -30.75 -18.05
C ASP A 389 2.64 -30.23 -18.45
N VAL A 390 2.53 -29.41 -19.50
CA VAL A 390 1.22 -28.92 -20.02
C VAL A 390 0.47 -30.06 -20.70
N ARG A 391 1.20 -30.92 -21.43
CA ARG A 391 0.64 -32.15 -22.04
C ARG A 391 0.18 -33.13 -20.96
N GLU A 392 0.95 -33.30 -19.89
CA GLU A 392 0.64 -34.21 -18.79
C GLU A 392 -0.50 -33.70 -17.89
N HIS A 393 -0.56 -32.39 -17.62
CA HIS A 393 -1.66 -31.71 -16.90
C HIS A 393 -3.00 -31.93 -17.61
N TYR A 394 -3.13 -31.50 -18.86
CA TYR A 394 -4.38 -31.67 -19.61
C TYR A 394 -4.70 -33.16 -19.85
N ALA A 395 -3.71 -34.02 -20.08
CA ALA A 395 -3.97 -35.46 -20.18
C ALA A 395 -4.41 -36.11 -18.86
N ALA A 396 -4.03 -35.56 -17.70
CA ALA A 396 -4.56 -36.01 -16.41
C ALA A 396 -6.04 -35.61 -16.26
N GLN A 397 -6.38 -34.34 -16.55
CA GLN A 397 -7.75 -33.84 -16.46
C GLN A 397 -8.70 -34.56 -17.43
N LEU A 398 -8.29 -34.74 -18.69
CA LEU A 398 -9.05 -35.51 -19.68
C LEU A 398 -9.32 -36.96 -19.22
N ARG A 399 -8.35 -37.62 -18.56
CA ARG A 399 -8.55 -38.96 -18.00
C ARG A 399 -9.58 -38.97 -16.85
N SER A 400 -9.55 -37.98 -15.95
CA SER A 400 -10.59 -37.86 -14.91
C SER A 400 -11.99 -37.56 -15.47
N HIS A 401 -12.08 -36.92 -16.63
CA HIS A 401 -13.33 -36.73 -17.39
C HIS A 401 -13.61 -37.85 -18.41
N GLY A 402 -12.91 -38.98 -18.34
CA GLY A 402 -13.15 -40.18 -19.16
C GLY A 402 -12.61 -40.15 -20.59
N MET A 403 -12.12 -39.00 -21.07
CA MET A 403 -11.61 -38.72 -22.42
C MET A 403 -10.22 -39.33 -22.69
N THR A 404 -10.10 -40.64 -22.42
CA THR A 404 -8.84 -41.39 -22.41
C THR A 404 -8.13 -41.40 -23.77
N GLU A 405 -8.89 -41.42 -24.88
CA GLU A 405 -8.33 -41.41 -26.24
C GLU A 405 -7.68 -40.06 -26.59
N PHE A 406 -8.34 -38.93 -26.26
CA PHE A 406 -7.78 -37.60 -26.48
C PHE A 406 -6.55 -37.38 -25.59
N ALA A 407 -6.62 -37.79 -24.32
CA ALA A 407 -5.46 -37.79 -23.41
C ALA A 407 -4.26 -38.59 -23.97
N ALA A 408 -4.50 -39.76 -24.55
CA ALA A 408 -3.46 -40.58 -25.15
C ALA A 408 -2.79 -39.89 -26.36
N ARG A 409 -3.61 -39.31 -27.27
CA ARG A 409 -3.15 -38.54 -28.43
C ARG A 409 -2.21 -37.40 -28.02
N ILE A 410 -2.58 -36.62 -27.00
CA ILE A 410 -1.77 -35.52 -26.45
C ILE A 410 -0.43 -36.01 -25.91
N THR A 411 -0.41 -37.11 -25.15
CA THR A 411 0.84 -37.65 -24.57
C THR A 411 1.79 -38.34 -25.56
N SER A 412 1.39 -38.54 -26.83
CA SER A 412 2.26 -39.13 -27.86
C SER A 412 3.24 -38.14 -28.53
N GLY A 413 3.23 -36.85 -28.13
CA GLY A 413 4.20 -35.86 -28.59
C GLY A 413 5.64 -36.25 -28.28
N ARG A 414 6.56 -36.03 -29.22
CA ARG A 414 8.00 -36.32 -29.06
C ARG A 414 8.69 -35.17 -28.33
N ASP A 415 9.37 -35.47 -27.23
CA ASP A 415 10.30 -34.51 -26.62
C ASP A 415 11.60 -34.46 -27.44
N GLU A 416 11.95 -33.28 -27.95
CA GLU A 416 13.21 -33.05 -28.67
C GLU A 416 14.38 -32.88 -27.70
N VAL A 417 15.04 -34.01 -27.41
CA VAL A 417 16.22 -34.05 -26.54
C VAL A 417 17.37 -33.22 -27.14
N GLY A 418 17.87 -32.23 -26.39
CA GLY A 418 19.08 -31.46 -26.74
C GLY A 418 18.87 -29.98 -27.12
N ARG A 419 17.70 -29.39 -26.85
CA ARG A 419 17.44 -27.96 -27.06
C ARG A 419 18.30 -27.08 -26.11
N PRO A 420 18.79 -25.90 -26.53
CA PRO A 420 19.60 -25.04 -25.65
C PRO A 420 18.74 -24.39 -24.55
N LYS A 421 19.25 -24.33 -23.32
CA LYS A 421 18.54 -23.74 -22.17
C LYS A 421 18.52 -22.22 -22.21
N ILE A 422 17.35 -21.62 -21.97
CA ILE A 422 17.19 -20.19 -21.68
C ILE A 422 16.47 -20.06 -20.35
N CYS A 423 17.00 -19.22 -19.46
CA CYS A 423 16.40 -18.95 -18.15
C CYS A 423 15.43 -17.77 -18.25
N ALA A 424 14.31 -17.83 -17.54
CA ALA A 424 13.45 -16.67 -17.28
C ALA A 424 13.08 -16.60 -15.79
N VAL A 425 13.14 -15.38 -15.24
CA VAL A 425 12.84 -15.08 -13.84
C VAL A 425 11.79 -13.97 -13.80
N ASP A 426 10.63 -14.27 -13.21
CA ASP A 426 9.47 -13.39 -13.20
C ASP A 426 8.56 -13.88 -12.06
N ASP A 427 8.14 -13.00 -11.16
CA ASP A 427 7.26 -13.37 -10.04
C ASP A 427 5.83 -13.68 -10.55
N SER A 428 5.46 -13.17 -11.72
CA SER A 428 4.21 -13.53 -12.37
C SER A 428 4.30 -14.90 -13.06
N ARG A 429 3.68 -15.91 -12.45
CA ARG A 429 3.39 -17.22 -13.07
C ARG A 429 2.77 -17.12 -14.47
N MET A 430 2.03 -16.04 -14.76
CA MET A 430 1.48 -15.77 -16.09
C MET A 430 2.59 -15.56 -17.11
N ILE A 431 3.56 -14.72 -16.77
CA ILE A 431 4.64 -14.32 -17.68
C ILE A 431 5.66 -15.45 -17.80
N LEU A 432 5.92 -16.22 -16.72
CA LEU A 432 6.64 -17.49 -16.80
C LEU A 432 5.98 -18.50 -17.76
N ASN A 433 4.64 -18.61 -17.76
CA ASN A 433 3.93 -19.46 -18.72
C ASN A 433 4.04 -18.94 -20.17
N ILE A 434 4.06 -17.62 -20.38
CA ILE A 434 4.34 -17.04 -21.71
C ILE A 434 5.77 -17.38 -22.15
N TYR A 435 6.78 -17.17 -21.30
CA TYR A 435 8.16 -17.62 -21.57
C TYR A 435 8.22 -19.13 -21.87
N LYS A 436 7.49 -19.96 -21.12
CA LYS A 436 7.43 -21.42 -21.31
C LYS A 436 6.98 -21.80 -22.71
N ALA A 437 5.87 -21.20 -23.17
CA ALA A 437 5.34 -21.45 -24.50
C ALA A 437 6.25 -20.87 -25.59
N THR A 438 6.59 -19.59 -25.51
CA THR A 438 7.34 -18.89 -26.56
C THR A 438 8.77 -19.42 -26.73
N LEU A 439 9.51 -19.70 -25.66
CA LEU A 439 10.86 -20.25 -25.78
C LEU A 439 10.84 -21.68 -26.34
N HIS A 440 9.81 -22.48 -26.00
CA HIS A 440 9.63 -23.82 -26.55
C HIS A 440 9.21 -23.80 -28.03
N GLU A 441 8.39 -22.85 -28.45
CA GLU A 441 8.07 -22.60 -29.88
C GLU A 441 9.31 -22.14 -30.67
N LEU A 442 10.20 -21.36 -30.04
CA LEU A 442 11.46 -20.90 -30.63
C LEU A 442 12.59 -21.96 -30.62
N GLY A 443 12.33 -23.18 -30.12
CA GLY A 443 13.26 -24.30 -30.15
C GLY A 443 14.25 -24.39 -28.98
N TYR A 444 13.95 -23.72 -27.85
CA TYR A 444 14.77 -23.72 -26.64
C TYR A 444 14.13 -24.56 -25.52
N GLU A 445 14.93 -24.86 -24.49
CA GLU A 445 14.47 -25.45 -23.23
C GLU A 445 14.26 -24.30 -22.20
N PRO A 446 13.01 -23.95 -21.84
CA PRO A 446 12.74 -22.92 -20.85
C PRO A 446 13.04 -23.40 -19.43
N VAL A 447 13.90 -22.69 -18.71
CA VAL A 447 14.14 -22.88 -17.28
C VAL A 447 13.53 -21.68 -16.54
N LEU A 448 12.60 -21.91 -15.62
CA LEU A 448 11.68 -20.89 -15.13
C LEU A 448 11.71 -20.78 -13.61
N PHE A 449 11.75 -19.55 -13.08
CA PHE A 449 11.79 -19.28 -11.65
C PHE A 449 10.85 -18.16 -11.24
N GLU A 450 9.92 -18.48 -10.33
CA GLU A 450 9.03 -17.52 -9.65
C GLU A 450 9.77 -16.71 -8.56
N PHE A 451 10.89 -17.25 -8.04
CA PHE A 451 11.65 -16.66 -6.94
C PHE A 451 13.10 -16.40 -7.36
N PRO A 452 13.59 -15.14 -7.33
CA PRO A 452 14.94 -14.79 -7.77
C PRO A 452 16.07 -15.50 -7.00
N ALA A 453 15.84 -15.82 -5.73
CA ALA A 453 16.80 -16.59 -4.92
C ALA A 453 17.05 -17.98 -5.52
N SER A 454 15.97 -18.72 -5.86
CA SER A 454 16.04 -20.03 -6.51
C SER A 454 16.68 -19.97 -7.89
N ALA A 455 16.43 -18.88 -8.64
CA ALA A 455 17.06 -18.64 -9.93
C ALA A 455 18.58 -18.47 -9.80
N LEU A 456 19.03 -17.62 -8.88
CA LEU A 456 20.45 -17.40 -8.60
C LEU A 456 21.13 -18.69 -8.16
N ASP A 457 20.48 -19.45 -7.27
CA ASP A 457 21.00 -20.71 -6.76
C ASP A 457 21.18 -21.77 -7.86
N TRP A 458 20.38 -21.72 -8.92
CA TRP A 458 20.55 -22.54 -10.13
C TRP A 458 21.60 -21.97 -11.09
N LEU A 459 21.57 -20.66 -11.37
CA LEU A 459 22.50 -19.95 -12.28
C LEU A 459 23.96 -19.95 -11.78
N MET A 460 24.19 -20.18 -10.48
CA MET A 460 25.53 -20.43 -9.94
C MET A 460 26.07 -21.83 -10.30
N LYS A 461 25.19 -22.79 -10.57
CA LYS A 461 25.51 -24.21 -10.82
C LYS A 461 25.50 -24.55 -12.32
N GLU A 462 24.53 -24.01 -13.06
CA GLU A 462 24.24 -24.25 -14.48
C GLU A 462 24.31 -22.96 -15.28
N LYS A 463 24.80 -23.02 -16.52
CA LYS A 463 24.93 -21.84 -17.40
C LYS A 463 24.00 -21.95 -18.61
N PRO A 464 22.87 -21.19 -18.67
CA PRO A 464 22.02 -21.12 -19.85
C PRO A 464 22.66 -20.24 -20.95
N LEU A 465 22.03 -20.23 -22.13
CA LEU A 465 22.40 -19.35 -23.25
C LEU A 465 22.12 -17.86 -22.96
N MET A 466 21.07 -17.59 -22.18
CA MET A 466 20.59 -16.24 -21.83
C MET A 466 19.74 -16.31 -20.56
N VAL A 467 19.63 -15.19 -19.85
CA VAL A 467 18.62 -14.94 -18.80
C VAL A 467 17.69 -13.81 -19.24
N PHE A 468 16.39 -14.04 -19.18
CA PHE A 468 15.39 -12.97 -19.10
C PHE A 468 15.01 -12.75 -17.63
N THR A 469 14.83 -11.50 -17.20
CA THR A 469 14.42 -11.17 -15.83
C THR A 469 13.43 -10.01 -15.82
N ASP A 470 12.40 -10.09 -14.98
CA ASP A 470 11.65 -8.89 -14.60
C ASP A 470 12.51 -7.94 -13.75
N LEU A 471 12.10 -6.67 -13.66
CA LEU A 471 12.77 -5.63 -12.87
C LEU A 471 12.33 -5.59 -11.40
N ASN A 472 11.03 -5.74 -11.12
CA ASN A 472 10.36 -5.40 -9.86
C ASN A 472 9.83 -6.63 -9.10
N MET A 473 10.68 -7.65 -8.95
CA MET A 473 10.34 -8.88 -8.23
C MET A 473 10.48 -8.72 -6.70
N PRO A 474 9.70 -9.45 -5.88
CA PRO A 474 9.84 -9.46 -4.42
C PRO A 474 11.24 -9.89 -3.95
N GLU A 475 11.65 -9.36 -2.79
CA GLU A 475 12.94 -9.58 -2.09
C GLU A 475 14.22 -9.16 -2.84
N VAL A 476 14.30 -9.38 -4.15
CA VAL A 476 15.49 -9.14 -4.98
C VAL A 476 15.05 -8.67 -6.37
N SER A 477 15.38 -7.41 -6.71
CA SER A 477 15.07 -6.84 -8.02
C SER A 477 15.87 -7.50 -9.16
N GLY A 478 15.43 -7.31 -10.40
CA GLY A 478 16.17 -7.74 -11.60
C GLY A 478 17.56 -7.10 -11.71
N THR A 479 17.73 -5.88 -11.19
CA THR A 479 19.04 -5.20 -11.11
C THR A 479 19.97 -5.92 -10.14
N GLN A 480 19.51 -6.19 -8.91
CA GLN A 480 20.28 -6.92 -7.89
C GLN A 480 20.59 -8.36 -8.31
N LEU A 481 19.67 -9.02 -9.03
CA LEU A 481 19.92 -10.33 -9.63
C LEU A 481 21.03 -10.25 -10.69
N THR A 482 20.96 -9.24 -11.58
CA THR A 482 21.98 -9.03 -12.62
C THR A 482 23.36 -8.72 -12.02
N GLU A 483 23.44 -7.83 -11.03
CA GLU A 483 24.69 -7.51 -10.31
C GLU A 483 25.35 -8.75 -9.74
N ARG A 484 24.58 -9.63 -9.08
CA ARG A 484 25.08 -10.91 -8.53
C ARG A 484 25.57 -11.85 -9.62
N LEU A 485 24.92 -11.90 -10.78
CA LEU A 485 25.39 -12.66 -11.94
C LEU A 485 26.68 -12.07 -12.54
N ARG A 486 26.85 -10.74 -12.51
CA ARG A 486 28.06 -10.04 -13.01
C ARG A 486 29.30 -10.27 -12.17
N LEU A 487 29.16 -10.70 -10.91
CA LEU A 487 30.27 -11.20 -10.09
C LEU A 487 30.87 -12.53 -10.62
N ARG A 488 30.17 -13.24 -11.52
CA ARG A 488 30.55 -14.57 -12.04
C ARG A 488 30.65 -14.66 -13.55
N TYR A 489 29.82 -13.93 -14.29
CA TYR A 489 29.73 -13.98 -15.75
C TYR A 489 29.74 -12.58 -16.36
N SER A 490 30.69 -12.32 -17.27
CA SER A 490 30.70 -11.08 -18.05
C SER A 490 29.44 -10.95 -18.93
N PRO A 491 29.08 -9.73 -19.39
CA PRO A 491 27.94 -9.53 -20.30
C PRO A 491 28.05 -10.30 -21.62
N ALA A 492 29.25 -10.64 -22.07
CA ALA A 492 29.47 -11.47 -23.25
C ALA A 492 29.29 -12.97 -22.96
N GLU A 493 29.65 -13.43 -21.76
CA GLU A 493 29.49 -14.85 -21.39
C GLU A 493 28.06 -15.22 -21.05
N LEU A 494 27.32 -14.36 -20.35
CA LEU A 494 25.92 -14.57 -20.02
C LEU A 494 25.11 -13.29 -20.30
N PRO A 495 24.46 -13.23 -21.47
CA PRO A 495 23.49 -12.18 -21.79
C PRO A 495 22.33 -12.20 -20.78
N VAL A 496 22.05 -11.03 -20.19
CA VAL A 496 20.89 -10.80 -19.32
C VAL A 496 20.03 -9.70 -19.95
N VAL A 497 18.77 -10.00 -20.23
CA VAL A 497 17.80 -9.06 -20.79
C VAL A 497 16.75 -8.76 -19.73
N MET A 498 16.65 -7.48 -19.36
CA MET A 498 15.62 -6.99 -18.43
C MET A 498 14.30 -6.82 -19.19
N VAL A 499 13.17 -7.15 -18.55
CA VAL A 499 11.86 -7.13 -19.19
C VAL A 499 10.84 -6.48 -18.25
N THR A 500 10.54 -5.20 -18.44
CA THR A 500 9.80 -4.35 -17.46
C THR A 500 8.54 -3.72 -18.05
N THR A 501 7.51 -3.49 -17.24
CA THR A 501 6.33 -2.66 -17.60
C THR A 501 6.62 -1.17 -17.64
N GLN A 502 7.71 -0.71 -17.02
CA GLN A 502 8.05 0.71 -16.90
C GLN A 502 8.80 1.23 -18.13
N SER A 503 8.44 2.45 -18.53
CA SER A 503 9.03 3.20 -19.65
C SER A 503 9.97 4.33 -19.20
N ASP A 504 10.21 4.48 -17.89
CA ASP A 504 11.00 5.59 -17.36
C ASP A 504 12.50 5.45 -17.68
N SER A 505 13.05 6.55 -18.19
CA SER A 505 14.47 6.81 -18.36
C SER A 505 15.36 6.41 -17.18
N GLN A 506 14.96 6.68 -15.93
CA GLN A 506 15.83 6.47 -14.76
C GLN A 506 16.02 4.98 -14.45
N ASP A 507 14.94 4.20 -14.49
CA ASP A 507 15.00 2.74 -14.31
C ASP A 507 15.79 2.07 -15.44
N HIS A 508 15.71 2.60 -16.66
CA HIS A 508 16.52 2.14 -17.79
C HIS A 508 18.03 2.46 -17.64
N GLU A 509 18.40 3.57 -16.99
CA GLU A 509 19.80 3.87 -16.68
C GLU A 509 20.33 3.00 -15.52
N ALA A 510 19.55 2.82 -14.46
CA ALA A 510 19.88 1.92 -13.35
C ALA A 510 20.08 0.47 -13.83
N ALA A 511 19.21 -0.03 -14.71
CA ALA A 511 19.35 -1.35 -15.32
C ALA A 511 20.64 -1.50 -16.14
N ARG A 512 21.04 -0.48 -16.91
CA ARG A 512 22.32 -0.48 -17.64
C ARG A 512 23.52 -0.44 -16.71
N ALA A 513 23.46 0.32 -15.62
CA ALA A 513 24.51 0.38 -14.61
C ALA A 513 24.72 -0.97 -13.91
N ALA A 514 23.64 -1.72 -13.64
CA ALA A 514 23.67 -3.09 -13.13
C ALA A 514 24.27 -4.13 -14.10
N GLY A 515 24.60 -3.75 -15.35
CA GLY A 515 25.23 -4.62 -16.35
C GLY A 515 24.26 -5.46 -17.18
N VAL A 516 23.00 -5.03 -17.31
CA VAL A 516 22.02 -5.60 -18.25
C VAL A 516 22.46 -5.38 -19.70
N ASN A 517 22.28 -6.39 -20.56
CA ASN A 517 22.66 -6.33 -21.97
C ASN A 517 21.65 -5.58 -22.85
N ASP A 518 20.36 -5.69 -22.53
CA ASP A 518 19.26 -5.13 -23.30
C ASP A 518 18.00 -5.01 -22.43
N ILE A 519 17.06 -4.15 -22.84
CA ILE A 519 15.78 -3.99 -22.12
C ILE A 519 14.63 -4.16 -23.11
N LEU A 520 13.69 -5.05 -22.78
CA LEU A 520 12.39 -5.16 -23.43
C LEU A 520 11.31 -4.54 -22.55
N ILE A 521 10.31 -3.95 -23.18
CA ILE A 521 9.12 -3.44 -22.49
C ILE A 521 8.04 -4.53 -22.51
N LYS A 522 7.36 -4.74 -21.37
CA LYS A 522 6.14 -5.55 -21.27
C LYS A 522 4.98 -4.71 -21.83
N PRO A 523 4.24 -5.19 -22.84
CA PRO A 523 4.16 -6.59 -23.29
C PRO A 523 5.18 -6.94 -24.38
N PHE A 524 5.79 -8.12 -24.25
CA PHE A 524 6.67 -8.68 -25.27
C PHE A 524 5.95 -9.73 -26.13
N LYS A 525 6.32 -9.80 -27.42
CA LYS A 525 5.86 -10.82 -28.37
C LYS A 525 6.95 -11.83 -28.69
N ALA A 526 6.55 -12.94 -29.36
CA ALA A 526 7.48 -13.95 -29.85
C ALA A 526 8.58 -13.38 -30.76
N GLU A 527 8.26 -12.38 -31.57
CA GLU A 527 9.20 -11.66 -32.44
C GLU A 527 10.24 -10.88 -31.61
N SER A 528 9.84 -10.23 -30.53
CA SER A 528 10.74 -9.42 -29.69
C SER A 528 11.67 -10.28 -28.83
N LEU A 529 11.17 -11.38 -28.24
CA LEU A 529 12.04 -12.37 -27.58
C LEU A 529 13.01 -13.01 -28.58
N LYS A 530 12.52 -13.39 -29.77
CA LYS A 530 13.37 -13.93 -30.83
C LYS A 530 14.45 -12.94 -31.26
N ALA A 531 14.10 -11.67 -31.47
CA ALA A 531 15.05 -10.62 -31.85
C ALA A 531 16.13 -10.40 -30.77
N ALA A 532 15.76 -10.41 -29.48
CA ALA A 532 16.71 -10.35 -28.38
C ALA A 532 17.64 -11.58 -28.36
N ILE A 533 17.11 -12.79 -28.53
CA ILE A 533 17.92 -14.01 -28.58
C ILE A 533 18.87 -13.99 -29.79
N ASP A 534 18.37 -13.75 -31.00
CA ASP A 534 19.17 -13.74 -32.23
C ASP A 534 20.21 -12.60 -32.27
N LYS A 535 20.02 -11.52 -31.50
CA LYS A 535 20.98 -10.42 -31.28
C LYS A 535 22.22 -10.88 -30.50
N PHE A 536 22.06 -11.72 -29.48
CA PHE A 536 23.17 -12.17 -28.62
C PHE A 536 23.70 -13.58 -28.92
N LYS A 537 22.97 -14.39 -29.71
CA LYS A 537 23.33 -15.75 -30.16
C LYS A 537 24.52 -15.83 -31.15
N LYS A 538 25.19 -14.71 -31.45
CA LYS A 538 26.15 -14.57 -32.57
C LYS A 538 27.63 -14.46 -32.17
N HIS A 539 27.98 -14.67 -30.90
CA HIS A 539 29.34 -14.68 -30.39
C HIS A 539 29.60 -15.89 -29.50
#